data_AF-A0A8S8Z1B7-F1
#
_entry.id   AF-A0A8S8Z1B7-F1
#
_cell.length_a   1.000
_cell.length_b   1.000
_cell.length_c   1.000
_cell.angle_alpha   90.00
_cell.angle_beta   90.00
_cell.angle_gamma   90.00
#
_symmetry.space_group_name_H-M   'P 1'
#
loop_
_entity.id
_entity.type
_entity.pdbx_description
1 polymer ?
#
loop_
_entity_poly.entity_id
_entity_poly.type
_entity_poly.pdbx_seq_one_letter_code
_entity_poly.pdbx_strand_id
1 'polypeptide(L)'
;MLHFDDGSYIDWFKPHITPGMTSMDDTPWRRRDFIRTPAIGTGIFHDANRGRTENFKRCEVEVSEPDGEEPLRDEQGNALPKFRIRIWNGRTQISIDVRACSRARWTFDQPTRAGMVSHLTYNEYPLEVERIAILDEQGLRTIDDYGWIMGNAEHTWGVLH
;
A
#
# COMPACT_ATOMS: atom_id res chain seq x y z
N MET A 1 2.84 -4.56 -2.65
CA MET A 1 3.56 -5.84 -2.76
C MET A 1 4.98 -5.70 -2.22
N LEU A 2 5.51 -6.73 -1.58
CA LEU A 2 6.90 -6.85 -1.15
C LEU A 2 7.49 -8.19 -1.61
N HIS A 3 8.76 -8.17 -2.01
CA HIS A 3 9.56 -9.32 -2.39
C HIS A 3 10.74 -9.46 -1.44
N PHE A 4 11.18 -10.71 -1.23
CA PHE A 4 12.22 -11.09 -0.29
C PHE A 4 13.35 -11.81 -1.03
N ASP A 5 14.55 -11.80 -0.45
CA ASP A 5 15.75 -12.43 -1.02
C ASP A 5 15.68 -13.95 -1.13
N ASP A 6 14.88 -14.60 -0.28
CA ASP A 6 14.65 -16.04 -0.28
C ASP A 6 13.61 -16.51 -1.34
N GLY A 7 13.05 -15.58 -2.11
CA GLY A 7 12.01 -15.83 -3.11
C GLY A 7 10.57 -15.75 -2.57
N SER A 8 10.40 -15.48 -1.28
CA SER A 8 9.07 -15.18 -0.71
C SER A 8 8.53 -13.86 -1.26
N TYR A 9 7.20 -13.70 -1.24
CA TYR A 9 6.56 -12.43 -1.55
C TYR A 9 5.24 -12.27 -0.80
N ILE A 10 4.92 -11.02 -0.47
CA ILE A 10 3.66 -10.63 0.17
C ILE A 10 2.96 -9.64 -0.75
N ASP A 11 1.70 -9.92 -1.05
CA ASP A 11 0.82 -8.98 -1.72
C ASP A 11 -0.40 -8.68 -0.87
N TRP A 12 -0.88 -7.45 -0.93
CA TRP A 12 -2.08 -7.01 -0.25
C TRP A 12 -2.88 -6.09 -1.16
N PHE A 13 -4.19 -6.29 -1.13
CA PHE A 13 -5.13 -5.49 -1.87
C PHE A 13 -6.20 -5.03 -0.90
N LYS A 14 -6.37 -3.72 -0.78
CA LYS A 14 -7.50 -3.15 -0.04
C LYS A 14 -8.27 -2.23 -0.97
N PRO A 15 -9.47 -2.62 -1.43
CA PRO A 15 -10.31 -1.72 -2.19
C PRO A 15 -10.65 -0.52 -1.29
N HIS A 16 -10.61 0.69 -1.83
CA HIS A 16 -11.03 1.87 -1.10
C HIS A 16 -12.05 2.62 -1.95
N ILE A 17 -13.19 2.94 -1.33
CA ILE A 17 -14.08 3.98 -1.83
C ILE A 17 -13.87 5.16 -0.89
N THR A 18 -13.14 6.17 -1.36
CA THR A 18 -12.94 7.42 -0.62
C THR A 18 -13.74 8.53 -1.29
N PRO A 19 -14.20 9.56 -0.55
CA PRO A 19 -14.73 10.77 -1.17
C PRO A 19 -13.73 11.44 -2.15
N GLY A 20 -12.43 11.16 -1.99
CA GLY A 20 -11.34 11.56 -2.89
C GLY A 20 -11.41 10.95 -4.29
N MET A 21 -12.25 9.93 -4.54
CA MET A 21 -12.49 9.40 -5.89
C MET A 21 -13.09 10.42 -6.86
N THR A 22 -13.71 11.50 -6.35
CA THR A 22 -14.21 12.62 -7.18
C THR A 22 -13.14 13.70 -7.43
N SER A 23 -11.91 13.50 -6.94
CA SER A 23 -10.79 14.40 -7.23
C SER A 23 -10.45 14.32 -8.72
N MET A 24 -10.22 15.49 -9.32
CA MET A 24 -9.84 15.67 -10.72
C MET A 24 -8.40 16.17 -10.84
N ASP A 25 -7.61 16.01 -9.78
CA ASP A 25 -6.19 16.36 -9.75
C ASP A 25 -5.40 15.36 -8.90
N ASP A 26 -4.09 15.52 -8.95
CA ASP A 26 -3.10 14.61 -8.40
C ASP A 26 -2.52 15.05 -7.03
N THR A 27 -3.13 16.04 -6.37
CA THR A 27 -2.69 16.52 -5.06
C THR A 27 -2.88 15.41 -4.01
N PRO A 28 -1.81 14.90 -3.38
CA PRO A 28 -1.94 13.90 -2.33
C PRO A 28 -2.40 14.57 -1.02
N TRP A 29 -2.97 13.79 -0.10
CA TRP A 29 -3.35 14.21 1.27
C TRP A 29 -4.51 15.21 1.37
N ARG A 30 -5.69 14.83 0.90
CA ARG A 30 -6.88 15.64 1.15
C ARG A 30 -7.43 15.31 2.52
N ARG A 31 -7.88 16.33 3.27
CA ARG A 31 -8.62 16.16 4.54
C ARG A 31 -9.79 15.17 4.45
N ARG A 32 -10.30 14.91 3.25
CA ARG A 32 -11.42 13.99 2.97
C ARG A 32 -10.98 12.53 2.84
N ASP A 33 -9.69 12.26 2.65
CA ASP A 33 -9.11 10.93 2.50
C ASP A 33 -8.99 10.17 3.82
N PHE A 34 -9.22 10.86 4.95
CA PHE A 34 -9.22 10.29 6.30
C PHE A 34 -10.58 9.67 6.68
N ILE A 35 -11.66 9.96 5.95
CA ILE A 35 -12.95 9.27 6.11
C ILE A 35 -12.95 8.07 5.17
N ARG A 36 -12.54 6.91 5.69
CA ARG A 36 -12.51 5.64 4.94
C ARG A 36 -13.53 4.68 5.53
N THR A 37 -14.41 4.13 4.69
CA THR A 37 -15.15 2.93 5.07
C THR A 37 -14.18 1.75 4.95
N PRO A 38 -13.98 0.95 6.01
CA PRO A 38 -13.11 -0.22 5.92
C PRO A 38 -13.75 -1.25 4.98
N ALA A 39 -13.27 -1.32 3.75
CA ALA A 39 -13.52 -2.49 2.92
C ALA A 39 -12.60 -3.62 3.40
N ILE A 40 -13.13 -4.84 3.40
CA ILE A 40 -12.36 -6.04 3.72
C ILE A 40 -11.28 -6.19 2.64
N GLY A 41 -10.03 -5.92 3.00
CA GLY A 41 -8.90 -6.21 2.13
C GLY A 41 -8.59 -7.71 2.12
N THR A 42 -7.82 -8.12 1.11
CA THR A 42 -7.27 -9.47 0.98
C THR A 42 -5.76 -9.40 0.90
N GLY A 43 -5.09 -10.47 1.28
CA GLY A 43 -3.64 -10.59 1.07
C GLY A 43 -3.25 -12.00 0.66
N ILE A 44 -2.05 -12.13 0.11
CA ILE A 44 -1.40 -13.40 -0.21
C ILE A 44 0.03 -13.33 0.32
N PHE A 45 0.49 -14.41 0.95
CA PHE A 45 1.89 -14.59 1.30
C PHE A 45 2.36 -15.90 0.71
N HIS A 46 3.30 -15.83 -0.24
CA HIS A 46 4.08 -16.97 -0.66
C HIS A 46 5.34 -17.04 0.19
N ASP A 47 5.47 -18.12 0.95
CA ASP A 47 6.56 -18.38 1.87
C ASP A 47 7.46 -19.47 1.30
N ALA A 48 8.58 -19.05 0.70
CA ALA A 48 9.53 -19.95 0.06
C ALA A 48 10.22 -20.84 1.11
N ASN A 49 10.56 -20.29 2.27
CA ASN A 49 11.18 -21.01 3.38
C ASN A 49 10.30 -22.17 3.88
N ARG A 50 8.98 -21.95 3.95
CA ARG A 50 8.01 -22.97 4.41
C ARG A 50 7.37 -23.77 3.26
N GLY A 51 7.69 -23.45 2.01
CA GLY A 51 7.16 -24.12 0.82
C GLY A 51 5.65 -24.04 0.69
N ARG A 52 5.03 -22.90 1.05
CA ARG A 52 3.56 -22.75 1.05
C ARG A 52 3.11 -21.37 0.62
N THR A 53 1.85 -21.28 0.18
CA THR A 53 1.18 -20.01 -0.08
C THR A 53 -0.08 -19.91 0.78
N GLU A 54 -0.22 -18.77 1.46
CA GLU A 54 -1.35 -18.48 2.33
C GLU A 54 -2.20 -17.34 1.77
N ASN A 55 -3.52 -17.50 1.84
CA ASN A 55 -4.48 -16.46 1.49
C ASN A 55 -5.07 -15.87 2.77
N PHE A 56 -5.19 -14.56 2.83
CA PHE A 56 -5.70 -13.81 3.97
C PHE A 56 -7.00 -13.11 3.59
N LYS A 57 -8.08 -13.44 4.31
CA LYS A 57 -9.37 -12.73 4.20
C LYS A 57 -9.47 -11.51 5.12
N ARG A 58 -8.46 -11.30 5.97
CA ARG A 58 -8.38 -10.17 6.90
C ARG A 58 -7.11 -9.40 6.58
N CYS A 59 -7.29 -8.19 6.07
CA CYS A 59 -6.23 -7.25 5.75
C CYS A 59 -6.67 -5.85 6.18
N GLU A 60 -5.83 -5.22 6.99
CA GLU A 60 -5.92 -3.82 7.35
C GLU A 60 -4.75 -3.08 6.72
N VAL A 61 -5.06 -1.96 6.09
CA VAL A 61 -4.06 -1.00 5.60
C VAL A 61 -4.45 0.36 6.13
N GLU A 62 -3.58 0.90 6.99
CA GLU A 62 -3.62 2.27 7.47
C GLU A 62 -2.61 3.07 6.63
N VAL A 63 -3.02 4.26 6.21
CA VAL A 63 -2.15 5.21 5.50
C VAL A 63 -2.11 6.45 6.37
N SER A 64 -0.92 6.91 6.74
CA SER A 64 -0.73 8.08 7.57
C SER A 64 0.25 9.04 6.92
N GLU A 65 0.08 10.33 7.22
CA GLU A 65 1.14 11.29 6.99
C GLU A 65 2.38 10.87 7.81
N PRO A 66 3.58 11.14 7.31
CA PRO A 66 4.82 10.83 8.01
C PRO A 66 4.95 11.64 9.30
N ASP A 67 5.07 10.94 10.44
CA ASP A 67 5.32 11.54 11.75
C ASP A 67 6.83 11.80 11.92
N GLY A 68 7.30 13.04 11.68
CA GLY A 68 8.71 13.42 11.86
C GLY A 68 8.99 14.91 11.57
N GLU A 69 10.10 15.45 12.09
CA GLU A 69 10.48 16.88 11.91
C GLU A 69 10.71 17.24 10.43
N GLU A 70 11.23 16.31 9.62
CA GLU A 70 11.40 16.47 8.18
C GLU A 70 10.92 15.23 7.41
N PRO A 71 9.67 15.23 6.91
CA PRO A 71 9.17 14.13 6.12
C PRO A 71 9.83 14.08 4.74
N LEU A 72 10.07 12.87 4.21
CA LEU A 72 10.46 12.72 2.81
C LEU A 72 9.38 13.30 1.90
N ARG A 73 9.79 13.92 0.80
CA ARG A 73 8.89 14.60 -0.12
C ARG A 73 9.08 14.11 -1.55
N ASP A 74 8.00 14.12 -2.32
CA ASP A 74 8.08 13.92 -3.77
C ASP A 74 8.71 15.14 -4.47
N GLU A 75 8.92 15.04 -5.78
CA GLU A 75 9.52 16.09 -6.61
C GLU A 75 8.75 17.42 -6.58
N GLN A 76 7.51 17.40 -6.12
CA GLN A 76 6.64 18.59 -6.01
C GLN A 76 6.50 19.08 -4.57
N GLY A 77 7.28 18.52 -3.65
CA GLY A 77 7.28 18.93 -2.25
C GLY A 77 6.14 18.34 -1.44
N ASN A 78 5.38 17.36 -1.94
CA ASN A 78 4.35 16.70 -1.14
C ASN A 78 4.96 15.67 -0.21
N ALA A 79 4.49 15.57 1.04
CA ALA A 79 4.95 14.55 1.97
C ALA A 79 4.67 13.13 1.43
N LEU A 80 5.60 12.20 1.63
CA LEU A 80 5.47 10.81 1.22
C LEU A 80 4.81 9.95 2.30
N PRO A 81 3.90 9.02 1.93
CA PRO A 81 3.10 8.27 2.89
C PRO A 81 3.88 7.25 3.70
N LYS A 82 3.38 6.99 4.91
CA LYS A 82 3.65 5.74 5.62
C LYS A 82 2.44 4.82 5.51
N PHE A 83 2.72 3.52 5.46
CA PHE A 83 1.70 2.49 5.45
C PHE A 83 1.95 1.51 6.59
N ARG A 84 0.90 1.21 7.33
CA ARG A 84 0.88 0.09 8.26
C ARG A 84 -0.07 -0.97 7.73
N ILE A 85 0.47 -2.15 7.45
CA ILE A 85 -0.25 -3.28 6.89
C ILE A 85 -0.31 -4.38 7.95
N ARG A 86 -1.51 -4.92 8.16
CA ARG A 86 -1.72 -6.13 8.96
C ARG A 86 -2.51 -7.12 8.13
N ILE A 87 -1.98 -8.32 7.95
CA ILE A 87 -2.67 -9.44 7.29
C ILE A 87 -2.59 -10.66 8.19
N TRP A 88 -3.72 -11.36 8.38
CA TRP A 88 -3.73 -12.51 9.27
C TRP A 88 -4.83 -13.51 8.95
N ASN A 89 -4.56 -14.77 9.31
CA ASN A 89 -5.52 -15.87 9.26
C ASN A 89 -5.43 -16.65 10.58
N GLY A 90 -5.95 -17.89 10.63
CA GLY A 90 -5.90 -18.72 11.85
C GLY A 90 -4.52 -19.30 12.19
N ARG A 91 -3.54 -19.16 11.31
CA ARG A 91 -2.19 -19.74 11.40
C ARG A 91 -1.11 -18.67 11.46
N THR A 92 -1.15 -17.74 10.52
CA THR A 92 -0.08 -16.76 10.29
C THR A 92 -0.62 -15.34 10.48
N GLN A 93 0.16 -14.51 11.16
CA GLN A 93 -0.09 -13.09 11.34
C GLN A 93 1.14 -12.29 10.88
N ILE A 94 0.92 -11.32 10.02
CA ILE A 94 1.98 -10.47 9.48
C ILE A 94 1.64 -9.01 9.76
N SER A 95 2.60 -8.29 10.31
CA SER A 95 2.55 -6.84 10.50
C SER A 95 3.73 -6.18 9.80
N ILE A 96 3.46 -5.12 9.05
CA ILE A 96 4.44 -4.43 8.22
C ILE A 96 4.26 -2.94 8.41
N ASP A 97 5.34 -2.23 8.71
CA ASP A 97 5.41 -0.78 8.57
C ASP A 97 6.40 -0.44 7.46
N VAL A 98 5.94 0.31 6.48
CA VAL A 98 6.72 0.77 5.33
C VAL A 98 6.53 2.26 5.15
N ARG A 99 7.56 2.93 4.64
CA ARG A 99 7.46 4.31 4.18
C ARG A 99 7.72 4.37 2.68
N ALA A 100 7.03 5.27 1.99
CA ALA A 100 7.36 5.58 0.62
C ALA A 100 8.66 6.40 0.57
N CYS A 101 9.59 6.00 -0.29
CA CYS A 101 10.84 6.74 -0.51
C CYS A 101 10.79 7.64 -1.76
N SER A 102 9.83 7.40 -2.65
CA SER A 102 9.53 8.23 -3.81
C SER A 102 8.07 8.03 -4.26
N ARG A 103 7.66 8.77 -5.28
CA ARG A 103 6.33 8.67 -5.88
C ARG A 103 6.43 8.83 -7.39
N ALA A 104 6.04 7.80 -8.13
CA ALA A 104 5.69 7.92 -9.54
C ALA A 104 4.18 8.09 -9.67
N ARG A 105 3.72 8.90 -10.63
CA ARG A 105 2.30 9.12 -10.85
C ARG A 105 1.97 9.39 -12.30
N TRP A 106 0.76 9.00 -12.69
CA TRP A 106 0.19 9.28 -13.99
C TRP A 106 -1.24 9.74 -13.81
N THR A 107 -1.60 10.77 -14.56
CA THR A 107 -2.95 11.32 -14.60
C THR A 107 -3.50 11.18 -16.01
N PHE A 108 -4.72 10.65 -16.11
CA PHE A 108 -5.44 10.46 -17.35
C PHE A 108 -6.70 11.31 -17.31
N ASP A 109 -6.75 12.34 -18.15
CA ASP A 109 -7.93 13.17 -18.35
C ASP A 109 -8.47 12.93 -19.75
N GLN A 110 -9.61 12.24 -19.84
CA GLN A 110 -10.27 11.94 -21.10
C GLN A 110 -11.62 12.68 -21.18
N PRO A 111 -11.77 13.66 -22.08
CA PRO A 111 -13.08 14.23 -22.38
C PRO A 111 -14.05 13.14 -22.86
N THR A 112 -15.22 13.08 -22.26
CA THR A 112 -16.31 12.17 -22.61
C THR A 112 -17.54 12.93 -23.11
N ARG A 113 -18.61 12.20 -23.45
CA ARG A 113 -19.83 12.81 -24.01
C ARG A 113 -20.46 13.77 -22.99
N ALA A 114 -21.18 14.78 -23.50
CA ALA A 114 -21.87 15.79 -22.70
C ALA A 114 -20.95 16.69 -21.83
N GLY A 115 -19.67 16.84 -22.20
CA GLY A 115 -18.75 17.74 -21.49
C GLY A 115 -18.25 17.21 -20.15
N MET A 116 -18.45 15.91 -19.89
CA MET A 116 -17.85 15.22 -18.74
C MET A 116 -16.38 14.91 -19.05
N VAL A 117 -15.56 14.73 -18.02
CA VAL A 117 -14.17 14.29 -18.14
C VAL A 117 -14.00 13.08 -17.23
N SER A 118 -13.52 11.98 -17.81
CA SER A 118 -13.05 10.82 -17.07
C SER A 118 -11.65 11.13 -16.54
N HIS A 119 -11.48 11.04 -15.23
CA HIS A 119 -10.21 11.33 -14.56
C HIS A 119 -9.73 10.09 -13.81
N LEU A 120 -8.45 9.74 -13.95
CA LEU A 120 -7.80 8.75 -13.11
C LEU A 120 -6.40 9.25 -12.76
N THR A 121 -6.06 9.21 -11.48
CA THR A 121 -4.68 9.35 -11.02
C THR A 121 -4.22 8.02 -10.44
N TYR A 122 -3.20 7.44 -11.06
CA TYR A 122 -2.52 6.22 -10.62
C TYR A 122 -1.18 6.59 -9.98
N ASN A 123 -0.91 6.08 -8.78
CA ASN A 123 0.33 6.34 -8.06
C ASN A 123 1.02 5.03 -7.73
N GLU A 124 2.33 5.07 -7.84
CA GLU A 124 3.22 4.01 -7.43
C GLU A 124 4.25 4.58 -6.45
N TYR A 125 4.36 3.92 -5.30
CA TYR A 125 5.25 4.31 -4.22
C TYR A 125 6.26 3.20 -3.98
N PRO A 126 7.51 3.35 -4.44
CA PRO A 126 8.61 2.52 -3.97
C PRO A 126 8.73 2.61 -2.45
N LEU A 127 8.90 1.45 -1.80
CA LEU A 127 8.82 1.31 -0.35
C LEU A 127 10.17 0.99 0.26
N GLU A 128 10.39 1.55 1.44
CA GLU A 128 11.40 1.12 2.39
C GLU A 128 10.70 0.47 3.59
N VAL A 129 11.13 -0.73 3.96
CA VAL A 129 10.58 -1.48 5.09
C VAL A 129 11.20 -0.98 6.38
N GLU A 130 10.41 -0.30 7.22
CA GLU A 130 10.87 0.15 8.54
C GLU A 130 10.79 -1.01 9.55
N ARG A 131 9.76 -1.85 9.45
CA ARG A 131 9.55 -3.01 10.32
C ARG A 131 8.72 -4.07 9.63
N ILE A 132 9.07 -5.33 9.84
CA ILE A 132 8.22 -6.47 9.50
C ILE A 132 8.27 -7.51 10.62
N ALA A 133 7.13 -8.16 10.85
CA ALA A 133 6.98 -9.27 11.76
C ALA A 133 6.04 -10.30 11.13
N ILE A 134 6.55 -11.51 10.87
CA ILE A 134 5.80 -12.67 10.36
C ILE A 134 5.78 -13.71 11.48
N LEU A 135 4.63 -13.91 12.10
CA LEU A 135 4.43 -14.87 13.17
C LEU A 135 3.60 -16.04 12.65
N ASP A 136 4.14 -17.25 12.73
CA ASP A 136 3.47 -18.49 12.39
C ASP A 136 3.71 -19.56 13.48
N GLU A 137 3.32 -20.80 13.21
CA GLU A 137 3.46 -21.91 14.17
C GLU A 137 4.92 -22.33 14.44
N GLN A 138 5.87 -21.91 13.60
CA GLN A 138 7.29 -22.22 13.71
C GLN A 138 8.10 -21.07 14.32
N GLY A 139 7.48 -19.90 14.52
CA GLY A 139 8.05 -18.79 15.28
C GLY A 139 7.84 -17.43 14.63
N LEU A 140 8.62 -16.46 15.12
CA LEU A 140 8.64 -15.10 14.63
C LEU A 140 9.82 -14.91 13.68
N ARG A 141 9.55 -14.36 12.49
CA ARG A 141 10.55 -13.79 11.58
C ARG A 141 10.38 -12.27 11.50
N THR A 142 11.49 -11.57 11.40
CA THR A 142 11.60 -10.11 11.40
C THR A 142 12.42 -9.65 10.19
N ILE A 143 12.69 -8.36 10.10
CA ILE A 143 13.50 -7.80 9.00
C ILE A 143 14.90 -8.41 8.94
N ASP A 144 15.48 -8.77 10.09
CA ASP A 144 16.84 -9.29 10.22
C ASP A 144 16.99 -10.73 9.69
N ASP A 145 15.87 -11.42 9.46
CA ASP A 145 15.84 -12.78 8.90
C ASP A 145 15.99 -12.80 7.36
N TYR A 146 16.07 -11.63 6.72
CA TYR A 146 16.11 -11.47 5.26
C TYR A 146 17.24 -10.54 4.83
N GLY A 147 17.95 -10.89 3.76
CA GLY A 147 19.04 -10.07 3.21
C GLY A 147 18.54 -8.79 2.54
N TRP A 148 17.37 -8.83 1.92
CA TRP A 148 16.68 -7.64 1.42
C TRP A 148 15.17 -7.87 1.36
N ILE A 149 14.42 -6.79 1.51
CA ILE A 149 12.98 -6.75 1.30
C ILE A 149 12.68 -5.47 0.49
N MET A 150 12.09 -5.64 -0.69
CA MET A 150 11.87 -4.55 -1.65
C MET A 150 10.45 -4.61 -2.19
N GLY A 151 9.87 -3.46 -2.52
CA GLY A 151 8.60 -3.45 -3.21
C GLY A 151 7.97 -2.08 -3.36
N ASN A 152 6.70 -2.09 -3.71
CA ASN A 152 5.92 -0.90 -4.02
C ASN A 152 4.51 -0.98 -3.40
N ALA A 153 3.91 0.18 -3.18
CA ALA A 153 2.48 0.32 -2.93
C ALA A 153 1.83 1.07 -4.07
N GLU A 154 0.66 0.59 -4.51
CA GLU A 154 -0.14 1.25 -5.53
C GLU A 154 -1.34 1.93 -4.87
N HIS A 155 -1.66 3.14 -5.33
CA HIS A 155 -2.85 3.85 -4.89
C HIS A 155 -3.45 4.66 -6.03
N THR A 156 -4.73 4.45 -6.27
CA THR A 156 -5.45 5.03 -7.41
C THR A 156 -6.71 5.73 -6.94
N TRP A 157 -7.01 6.89 -7.52
CA TRP A 157 -8.28 7.59 -7.37
C TRP A 157 -8.75 8.18 -8.69
N GLY A 158 -10.01 8.61 -8.72
CA GLY A 158 -10.68 9.07 -9.93
C GLY A 158 -11.80 8.11 -10.38
N VAL A 159 -12.51 8.53 -11.41
CA VAL A 159 -13.58 7.76 -12.05
C VAL A 159 -13.37 7.79 -13.56
N LEU A 160 -13.31 6.60 -14.14
CA LEU A 160 -13.38 6.40 -15.58
C LEU A 160 -14.84 6.13 -15.96
N HIS A 161 -15.40 6.99 -16.82
CA HIS A 161 -16.71 6.85 -17.47
C HIS A 161 -16.59 6.36 -18.90
#